data_AF-A0A9D7HD84-F1
#
_entry.id   AF-A0A9D7HD84-F1
#
_cell.length_a   1.000
_cell.length_b   1.000
_cell.length_c   1.000
_cell.angle_alpha   90.00
_cell.angle_beta   90.00
_cell.angle_gamma   90.00
#
_symmetry.space_group_name_H-M   'P 1'
#
loop_
_entity.id
_entity.type
_entity.pdbx_description
1 polymer ?
#
loop_
_entity_poly.entity_id
_entity_poly.type
_entity_poly.pdbx_seq_one_letter_code
_entity_poly.pdbx_strand_id
1 'polypeptide(L)'
;MAAIEVEGRSHSQTALVLFDLDRFKAVNDIHGHGAGDQLLRLVSDRFRAELAPGQTVHRMGGDEFACVINANAKDDAPQRLARRCIQSICEPFESNGLIHHIGASAGIAMFPATPMKLAR
;
A
#
# COMPACT_ATOMS: atom_id res chain seq x y z
N MET A 1 16.87 3.97 0.81
CA MET A 1 15.73 4.20 -0.09
C MET A 1 15.78 3.14 -1.18
N ALA A 2 14.77 2.29 -1.30
CA ALA A 2 14.64 1.39 -2.44
C ALA A 2 13.93 2.16 -3.56
N ALA A 3 14.50 2.19 -4.76
CA ALA A 3 13.82 2.73 -5.93
C ALA A 3 12.70 1.76 -6.35
N ILE A 4 11.55 2.31 -6.72
CA ILE A 4 10.47 1.51 -7.30
C ILE A 4 10.73 1.46 -8.81
N GLU A 5 11.08 0.28 -9.33
CA GLU A 5 11.31 0.09 -10.76
C GLU A 5 9.99 -0.13 -11.50
N VAL A 6 9.75 0.67 -12.53
CA VAL A 6 8.57 0.56 -13.39
C VAL A 6 9.04 0.16 -14.80
N GLU A 7 8.79 -1.09 -15.20
CA GLU A 7 9.06 -1.54 -16.56
C GLU A 7 7.95 -1.07 -17.51
N GLY A 8 8.24 -0.03 -18.30
CA GLY A 8 7.31 0.47 -19.31
C GLY A 8 7.18 -0.48 -20.50
N ARG A 9 6.13 -1.32 -20.53
CA ARG A 9 5.68 -1.96 -21.78
C ARG A 9 4.79 -0.98 -22.54
N SER A 10 4.96 -0.87 -23.86
CA SER A 10 4.47 0.26 -24.66
C SER A 10 2.96 0.48 -24.74
N HIS A 11 2.11 -0.25 -24.01
CA HIS A 11 0.64 -0.06 -23.92
C HIS A 11 0.07 -0.29 -22.50
N SER A 12 0.90 -0.52 -21.47
CA SER A 12 0.43 -0.71 -20.10
C SER A 12 0.42 0.63 -19.34
N GLN A 13 -0.69 0.94 -18.67
CA GLN A 13 -0.67 1.96 -17.64
C GLN A 13 -0.09 1.36 -16.35
N THR A 14 0.29 2.22 -15.43
CA THR A 14 0.80 1.88 -14.12
C THR A 14 -0.01 2.67 -13.11
N ALA A 15 -0.33 2.07 -11.98
CA ALA A 15 -0.97 2.76 -10.87
C ALA A 15 -0.02 2.78 -9.68
N LEU A 16 0.12 3.95 -9.06
CA LEU A 16 0.69 4.12 -7.73
C LEU A 16 -0.47 4.17 -6.74
N VAL A 17 -0.47 3.27 -5.76
CA VAL A 17 -1.39 3.27 -4.63
C VAL A 17 -0.59 3.66 -3.39
N LEU A 18 -0.95 4.78 -2.77
CA LEU A 18 -0.37 5.23 -1.50
C LEU A 18 -1.37 4.92 -0.39
N PHE A 19 -0.87 4.41 0.73
CA PHE A 19 -1.62 4.09 1.93
C PHE A 19 -1.05 4.86 3.12
N ASP A 20 -1.93 5.34 4.00
CA ASP A 20 -1.61 5.95 5.29
C ASP A 20 -2.39 5.21 6.38
N LEU A 21 -1.77 4.90 7.51
CA LEU A 21 -2.43 4.13 8.59
C LEU A 21 -3.20 5.04 9.53
N ASP A 22 -4.52 4.87 9.55
CA ASP A 22 -5.37 5.62 10.44
C ASP A 22 -5.17 5.19 11.90
N ARG A 23 -5.02 6.17 12.79
CA ARG A 23 -4.85 6.00 14.25
C ARG A 23 -3.55 5.29 14.66
N PHE A 24 -2.58 5.09 13.77
CA PHE A 24 -1.30 4.49 14.13
C PHE A 24 -0.55 5.28 15.22
N LYS A 25 -0.58 6.61 15.16
CA LYS A 25 0.00 7.48 16.21
C LYS A 25 -0.55 7.17 17.61
N ALA A 26 -1.84 6.83 17.74
CA ALA A 26 -2.44 6.50 19.03
C ALA A 26 -1.82 5.22 19.64
N VAL A 27 -1.43 4.25 18.81
CA VAL A 27 -0.72 3.06 19.27
C VAL A 27 0.64 3.44 19.86
N ASN A 28 1.40 4.32 19.19
CA ASN A 28 2.69 4.81 19.70
C ASN A 28 2.53 5.61 21.00
N ASP A 29 1.53 6.48 21.05
CA ASP A 29 1.32 7.37 22.20
C ASP A 29 0.88 6.58 23.45
N ILE A 30 0.12 5.49 23.29
CA ILE A 30 -0.39 4.66 24.41
C ILE A 30 0.57 3.54 24.80
N HIS A 31 1.17 2.84 23.82
CA HIS A 31 1.94 1.62 24.03
C HIS A 31 3.43 1.77 23.73
N GLY A 32 3.86 2.96 23.31
CA GLY A 32 5.25 3.28 22.98
C GLY A 32 5.67 2.87 21.57
N HIS A 33 6.79 3.44 21.13
CA HIS A 33 7.33 3.21 19.78
C HIS A 33 7.66 1.75 19.47
N GLY A 34 8.04 0.95 20.48
CA GLY A 34 8.30 -0.48 20.28
C GLY A 34 7.07 -1.26 19.81
N ALA A 35 5.88 -0.92 20.34
CA ALA A 35 4.62 -1.50 19.90
C ALA A 35 4.28 -1.06 18.46
N GLY A 36 4.48 0.22 18.14
CA GLY A 36 4.29 0.72 16.77
C GLY A 36 5.23 0.06 15.77
N ASP A 37 6.50 -0.13 16.10
CA ASP A 37 7.47 -0.82 15.24
C ASP A 37 7.06 -2.27 14.97
N GLN A 38 6.52 -2.96 15.97
CA GLN A 38 6.00 -4.32 15.79
C GLN A 38 4.74 -4.31 14.91
N LEU A 39 3.83 -3.37 15.14
CA LEU A 39 2.63 -3.21 14.33
C LEU A 39 2.97 -2.91 12.87
N LEU A 40 3.96 -2.06 12.59
CA LEU A 40 4.43 -1.77 11.22
C LEU A 40 4.96 -3.03 10.50
N ARG A 41 5.59 -3.96 11.22
CA ARG A 41 6.01 -5.24 10.64
C ARG A 41 4.80 -6.10 10.27
N LEU A 42 3.83 -6.22 11.17
CA LEU A 42 2.59 -6.98 10.91
C LEU A 42 1.79 -6.38 9.76
N VAL A 43 1.69 -5.06 9.69
CA VAL A 43 1.07 -4.33 8.58
C VAL A 43 1.79 -4.63 7.26
N SER A 44 3.13 -4.63 7.27
CA SER A 44 3.93 -4.97 6.09
C SER A 44 3.63 -6.38 5.59
N ASP A 45 3.53 -7.35 6.50
CA ASP A 45 3.21 -8.74 6.16
C ASP A 45 1.78 -8.88 5.64
N ARG A 46 0.83 -8.15 6.24
CA ARG A 46 -0.56 -8.15 5.80
C ARG A 46 -0.73 -7.53 4.41
N PHE A 47 -0.06 -6.40 4.13
CA PHE A 47 -0.03 -5.86 2.76
C PHE A 47 0.55 -6.87 1.77
N ARG A 48 1.69 -7.52 2.10
CA ARG A 48 2.31 -8.53 1.23
C ARG A 48 1.38 -9.70 0.91
N ALA A 49 0.58 -10.14 1.89
CA ALA A 49 -0.40 -11.21 1.67
C ALA A 49 -1.51 -10.83 0.69
N GLU A 50 -1.81 -9.53 0.55
CA GLU A 50 -2.83 -9.05 -0.41
C GLU A 50 -2.28 -8.84 -1.83
N LEU A 51 -0.95 -8.86 -2.01
CA LEU A 51 -0.32 -8.62 -3.31
C LEU A 51 -0.28 -9.87 -4.18
N ALA A 52 -0.57 -9.70 -5.47
CA ALA A 52 -0.37 -10.74 -6.47
C ALA A 52 1.13 -10.92 -6.79
N PRO A 53 1.54 -12.08 -7.34
CA PRO A 53 2.92 -12.29 -7.78
C PRO A 53 3.40 -11.16 -8.71
N GLY A 54 4.58 -10.61 -8.42
CA GLY A 54 5.16 -9.49 -9.18
C GLY A 54 4.70 -8.10 -8.74
N GLN A 55 3.75 -7.98 -7.81
CA GLN A 55 3.43 -6.71 -7.15
C GLN A 55 4.32 -6.53 -5.92
N THR A 56 4.69 -5.28 -5.61
CA THR A 56 5.51 -4.94 -4.45
C THR A 56 4.85 -3.86 -3.60
N VAL A 57 5.14 -3.89 -2.29
CA VAL A 57 4.81 -2.82 -1.35
C VAL A 57 6.09 -2.32 -0.70
N HIS A 58 6.20 -1.01 -0.58
CA HIS A 58 7.34 -0.31 -0.01
C HIS A 58 6.85 0.62 1.10
N ARG A 59 7.49 0.58 2.27
CA ARG A 59 7.29 1.60 3.30
C ARG A 59 8.06 2.85 2.90
N MET A 60 7.37 3.98 2.79
CA MET A 60 7.97 5.26 2.40
C MET A 60 8.66 5.95 3.59
N GLY A 61 8.03 5.86 4.76
CA GLY A 61 8.46 6.45 6.02
C GLY A 61 7.28 6.48 6.99
N GLY A 62 7.52 6.64 8.30
CA GLY A 62 6.43 6.69 9.28
C GLY A 62 5.47 5.50 9.16
N ASP A 63 4.21 5.80 8.90
CA ASP A 63 3.07 4.90 8.65
C ASP A 63 2.63 4.85 7.18
N GLU A 64 3.40 5.44 6.26
CA GLU A 64 3.05 5.51 4.84
C GLU A 64 3.61 4.30 4.05
N PHE A 65 2.76 3.70 3.21
CA PHE A 65 3.10 2.60 2.32
C PHE A 65 2.74 2.91 0.87
N ALA A 66 3.51 2.38 -0.08
CA ALA A 66 3.31 2.56 -1.50
C ALA A 66 3.31 1.21 -2.21
N CYS A 67 2.38 1.02 -3.14
CA CYS A 67 2.34 -0.11 -4.05
C CYS A 67 2.31 0.39 -5.48
N VAL A 68 3.13 -0.21 -6.34
CA VAL A 68 3.07 0.04 -7.78
C VAL A 68 2.57 -1.20 -8.48
N ILE A 69 1.53 -1.03 -9.30
CA ILE A 69 0.95 -2.13 -10.05
C ILE A 69 0.79 -1.77 -11.51
N ASN A 70 0.98 -2.77 -12.37
CA ASN A 70 0.60 -2.68 -13.77
C ASN A 70 -0.93 -2.64 -13.86
N ALA A 71 -1.45 -1.67 -14.58
CA ALA A 71 -2.87 -1.46 -14.77
C ALA A 71 -3.19 -1.32 -16.26
N ASN A 72 -4.36 -1.78 -16.66
CA ASN A 72 -4.90 -1.47 -17.98
C ASN A 72 -5.92 -0.35 -17.84
N ALA A 73 -6.05 0.51 -18.84
CA ALA A 73 -6.92 1.70 -18.78
C ALA A 73 -8.40 1.43 -18.51
N LYS A 74 -8.83 0.16 -18.62
CA LYS A 74 -10.22 -0.26 -18.40
C LYS A 74 -10.40 -1.13 -17.14
N ASP A 75 -9.34 -1.39 -16.38
CA ASP A 75 -9.39 -2.27 -15.22
C ASP A 75 -9.40 -1.46 -13.92
N ASP A 76 -10.34 -1.79 -13.03
CA ASP A 76 -10.43 -1.28 -11.65
C ASP A 76 -9.48 -2.01 -10.67
N ALA A 77 -8.47 -2.72 -11.18
CA ALA A 77 -7.47 -3.44 -10.38
C ALA A 77 -6.82 -2.59 -9.26
N PRO A 78 -6.42 -1.32 -9.49
CA PRO A 78 -5.89 -0.48 -8.41
C PRO A 78 -6.91 -0.24 -7.29
N GLN A 79 -8.16 0.01 -7.64
CA GLN A 79 -9.25 0.23 -6.69
C GLN A 79 -9.59 -1.04 -5.92
N ARG A 80 -9.61 -2.20 -6.60
CA ARG A 80 -9.83 -3.49 -5.94
C ARG A 80 -8.71 -3.83 -4.97
N LEU A 81 -7.45 -3.61 -5.37
CA LEU A 81 -6.29 -3.81 -4.50
C LEU A 81 -6.38 -2.90 -3.27
N ALA A 82 -6.60 -1.59 -3.48
CA ALA A 82 -6.73 -0.64 -2.38
C ALA A 82 -7.80 -1.05 -1.37
N ARG A 83 -9.00 -1.43 -1.86
CA ARG A 83 -10.12 -1.88 -1.00
C ARG A 83 -9.76 -3.14 -0.21
N ARG A 84 -9.16 -4.14 -0.84
CA ARG A 84 -8.72 -5.38 -0.18
C ARG A 84 -7.69 -5.10 0.90
N CYS A 85 -6.68 -4.32 0.59
CA CYS A 85 -5.65 -3.91 1.55
C CYS A 85 -6.27 -3.17 2.73
N ILE A 86 -7.13 -2.16 2.49
CA ILE A 86 -7.80 -1.43 3.56
C ILE A 86 -8.62 -2.37 4.45
N GLN A 87 -9.42 -3.25 3.85
CA GLN A 87 -10.23 -4.22 4.61
C GLN A 87 -9.34 -5.13 5.47
N SER A 88 -8.24 -5.61 4.90
CA SER A 88 -7.26 -6.45 5.59
C SER A 88 -6.62 -5.69 6.78
N ILE A 89 -6.23 -4.43 6.61
CA ILE A 89 -5.67 -3.61 7.69
C ILE A 89 -6.70 -3.31 8.80
N CYS A 90 -7.98 -3.18 8.47
CA CYS A 90 -9.05 -2.99 9.46
C CYS A 90 -9.28 -4.22 10.35
N GLU A 91 -8.85 -5.41 9.94
CA GLU A 91 -8.88 -6.59 10.82
C GLU A 91 -7.95 -6.40 12.02
N PRO A 92 -8.28 -6.94 13.21
CA PRO A 92 -7.45 -6.74 14.40
C PRO A 92 -6.01 -7.25 14.21
N PHE A 93 -5.06 -6.57 14.83
CA PHE A 93 -3.68 -7.04 14.94
C PHE A 93 -3.39 -7.48 16.38
N GLU A 94 -2.98 -8.73 16.55
CA GLU A 94 -2.54 -9.25 17.85
C GLU A 94 -1.02 -9.18 17.96
N SER A 95 -0.51 -8.52 18.98
CA SER A 95 0.93 -8.43 19.23
C SER A 95 1.23 -8.22 20.71
N ASN A 96 2.14 -9.02 21.29
CA ASN A 96 2.51 -8.97 22.71
C ASN A 96 1.32 -9.00 23.70
N GLY A 97 0.27 -9.76 23.37
CA GLY A 97 -0.94 -9.85 24.19
C GLY A 97 -1.87 -8.62 24.11
N LEU A 98 -1.58 -7.66 23.22
CA LEU A 98 -2.43 -6.53 22.90
C LEU A 98 -3.17 -6.77 21.57
N ILE A 99 -4.37 -6.19 21.48
CA ILE A 99 -5.15 -6.13 20.25
C ILE A 99 -5.18 -4.68 19.78
N HIS A 100 -4.70 -4.44 18.56
CA HIS A 100 -4.70 -3.12 17.93
C HIS A 100 -5.76 -3.05 16.84
N HIS A 101 -6.58 -2.01 16.89
CA HIS A 101 -7.55 -1.67 15.86
C HIS A 101 -7.09 -0.38 15.17
N ILE A 102 -6.52 -0.53 13.97
CA ILE A 102 -6.14 0.59 13.10
C ILE A 102 -6.93 0.51 11.81
N GLY A 103 -6.93 1.61 11.06
CA GLY A 103 -7.47 1.64 9.70
C GLY A 103 -6.38 1.94 8.68
N ALA A 104 -6.78 2.08 7.43
CA ALA A 104 -5.95 2.68 6.41
C ALA A 104 -6.81 3.49 5.44
N SER A 105 -6.26 4.62 5.00
CA SER A 105 -6.77 5.37 3.87
C SER A 105 -5.86 5.14 2.65
N ALA A 106 -6.38 5.32 1.43
CA ALA A 106 -5.59 5.13 0.22
C ALA A 106 -5.88 6.17 -0.86
N GLY A 107 -4.81 6.64 -1.51
CA GLY A 107 -4.85 7.46 -2.72
C GLY A 107 -4.32 6.69 -3.92
N ILE A 108 -4.91 6.89 -5.10
CA ILE A 108 -4.53 6.20 -6.35
C ILE A 108 -4.18 7.23 -7.42
N ALA A 109 -3.01 7.07 -8.03
CA ALA A 109 -2.57 7.87 -9.17
C ALA A 109 -2.25 6.95 -10.36
N MET A 110 -2.74 7.29 -11.56
CA MET A 110 -2.51 6.54 -12.79
C MET A 110 -1.44 7.21 -13.66
N PHE A 111 -0.53 6.42 -14.23
CA PHE A 111 0.55 6.86 -15.11
C PHE A 111 0.63 6.01 -16.40
N PRO A 112 0.88 6.61 -17.57
CA PRO A 112 0.67 8.03 -17.82
C PRO A 112 -0.84 8.35 -17.70
N ALA A 113 -1.16 9.52 -17.15
CA ALA A 113 -2.56 9.97 -16.97
C ALA A 113 -3.32 10.05 -18.31
N THR A 114 -2.58 10.12 -19.43
CA THR A 114 -3.08 10.09 -20.79
C THR A 114 -2.20 9.13 -21.61
N PRO A 115 -2.74 8.30 -22.50
CA PRO A 115 -1.91 7.52 -23.43
C PRO A 115 -1.01 8.47 -24.24
N MET A 116 0.30 8.41 -24.03
CA MET A 116 1.24 9.14 -24.89
C MET A 116 1.27 8.44 -26.25
N LYS A 117 0.65 9.06 -27.26
CA LYS A 117 0.98 8.75 -28.66
C LYS A 117 2.34 9.37 -28.96
N LEU A 118 3.38 8.54 -28.99
CA LEU A 118 4.63 8.93 -29.64
C LEU A 118 4.38 8.93 -31.15
N ALA A 119 4.21 10.13 -31.72
CA ALA A 119 4.26 10.30 -33.17
C ALA A 119 5.69 10.00 -33.65
N ARG A 120 5.81 9.13 -34.65
CA ARG A 120 7.01 9.02 -35.50
C ARG A 120 6.82 9.88 -36.73
#